data_AF-A0A8S9MB24-F1
#
_entry.id   AF-A0A8S9MB24-F1
#
_cell.length_a   1.000
_cell.length_b   1.000
_cell.length_c   1.000
_cell.angle_alpha   90.00
_cell.angle_beta   90.00
_cell.angle_gamma   90.00
#
_symmetry.space_group_name_H-M   'P 1'
#
loop_
_entity.id
_entity.type
_entity.pdbx_description
1 polymer ?
#
loop_
_entity_poly.entity_id
_entity_poly.type
_entity_poly.pdbx_seq_one_letter_code
_entity_poly.pdbx_strand_id
1 'polypeptide(L)'
;MFWEQPTSTGEMIEVYQPSEERVQQTDKKLHDQKALAEVYLLSLTDNIVTYTFGYFAHSLGGLRPWILYQPVNRTAPDPPCVKAVSMEPCFHSPPLYGCQAKTIETTPFVMSCEDSNPGLKLVDAPE
;
A
#
# COMPACT_ATOMS: atom_id res chain seq x y z
N MET A 1 -17.78 1.47 -16.90
CA MET A 1 -16.77 2.52 -17.19
C MET A 1 -16.01 2.24 -18.48
N PHE A 2 -14.86 1.55 -18.48
CA PHE A 2 -14.03 1.38 -19.69
C PHE A 2 -14.68 0.53 -20.81
N TRP A 3 -15.67 -0.30 -20.47
CA TRP A 3 -16.48 -1.00 -21.47
C TRP A 3 -17.51 -0.10 -22.16
N GLU A 4 -18.04 0.89 -21.45
CA GLU A 4 -19.16 1.72 -21.90
C GLU A 4 -18.70 2.97 -22.65
N GLN A 5 -17.48 3.43 -22.39
CA GLN A 5 -16.95 4.67 -22.94
C GLN A 5 -15.53 4.46 -23.48
N PRO A 6 -15.21 4.97 -24.67
CA PRO A 6 -13.84 4.93 -25.19
C PRO A 6 -12.93 5.82 -24.33
N THR A 7 -11.66 5.46 -24.26
CA THR A 7 -10.63 6.27 -23.62
C THR A 7 -10.36 7.54 -24.44
N SER A 8 -10.06 8.65 -23.77
CA SER A 8 -9.69 9.90 -24.44
C SER A 8 -8.32 9.82 -25.12
N THR A 9 -7.46 8.92 -24.66
CA THR A 9 -6.11 8.65 -25.18
C THR A 9 -6.10 7.62 -26.31
N GLY A 10 -7.19 6.88 -26.52
CA GLY A 10 -7.28 5.76 -27.47
C GLY A 10 -6.63 4.46 -26.96
N GLU A 11 -6.18 4.43 -25.70
CA GLU A 11 -5.65 3.22 -25.05
C GLU A 11 -6.73 2.15 -24.86
N MET A 12 -6.36 0.89 -25.02
CA MET A 12 -7.20 -0.25 -24.67
C MET A 12 -7.03 -0.55 -23.18
N ILE A 13 -8.13 -0.62 -22.44
CA ILE A 13 -8.12 -0.90 -21.00
C ILE A 13 -9.01 -2.10 -20.70
N GLU A 14 -8.39 -3.12 -20.11
CA GLU A 14 -9.07 -4.32 -19.62
C GLU A 14 -8.88 -4.42 -18.10
N VAL A 15 -9.92 -4.86 -17.40
CA VAL A 15 -9.94 -4.92 -15.93
C VAL A 15 -10.15 -6.37 -15.50
N TYR A 16 -9.24 -6.89 -14.70
CA TYR A 16 -9.24 -8.27 -14.23
C TYR A 16 -9.24 -8.32 -12.70
N GLN A 17 -10.06 -9.22 -12.14
CA GLN A 17 -10.09 -9.52 -10.72
C GLN A 17 -10.01 -11.05 -10.53
N PRO A 18 -8.92 -11.58 -9.93
CA PRO A 18 -8.72 -13.03 -9.83
C PRO A 18 -9.71 -13.74 -8.92
N SER A 19 -10.04 -13.17 -7.75
CA SER A 19 -11.00 -13.75 -6.82
C SER A 19 -11.91 -12.70 -6.17
N GLU A 20 -13.01 -13.17 -5.59
CA GLU A 20 -14.01 -12.34 -4.90
C GLU A 20 -14.38 -12.99 -3.56
N GLU A 21 -13.40 -13.13 -2.66
CA GLU A 21 -13.62 -13.79 -1.37
C GLU A 21 -14.55 -13.00 -0.44
N ARG A 22 -14.65 -11.66 -0.64
CA ARG A 22 -15.45 -10.65 0.10
C ARG A 22 -15.15 -10.50 1.59
N VAL A 23 -15.04 -11.62 2.30
CA VAL A 23 -14.80 -11.73 3.73
C VAL A 23 -13.53 -12.52 3.96
N GLN A 24 -12.69 -12.02 4.86
CA GLN A 24 -11.46 -12.70 5.27
C GLN A 24 -11.78 -14.03 5.98
N GLN A 25 -11.09 -15.09 5.58
CA GLN A 25 -11.26 -16.44 6.12
C GLN A 25 -9.89 -17.03 6.46
N THR A 26 -9.17 -16.38 7.37
CA THR A 26 -7.85 -16.82 7.85
C THR A 26 -7.87 -18.29 8.29
N ASP A 27 -6.74 -18.98 8.10
CA ASP A 27 -6.52 -20.40 8.41
C ASP A 27 -7.31 -21.37 7.51
N LYS A 28 -7.94 -20.85 6.45
CA LYS A 28 -8.48 -21.70 5.38
C LYS A 28 -7.47 -21.75 4.24
N LYS A 29 -6.77 -22.88 4.14
CA LYS A 29 -5.73 -23.14 3.13
C LYS A 29 -6.03 -22.59 1.73
N LEU A 30 -7.20 -22.87 1.17
CA LEU A 30 -7.54 -22.42 -0.19
C LEU A 30 -7.72 -20.90 -0.28
N HIS A 31 -8.31 -20.28 0.75
CA HIS A 31 -8.46 -18.83 0.83
C HIS A 31 -7.10 -18.15 0.94
N ASP A 32 -6.25 -18.65 1.84
CA ASP A 32 -4.90 -18.10 2.04
C ASP A 32 -4.02 -18.28 0.80
N GLN A 33 -4.17 -19.40 0.07
CA GLN A 33 -3.47 -19.63 -1.20
C GLN A 33 -3.89 -18.63 -2.28
N LYS A 34 -5.18 -18.28 -2.36
CA LYS A 34 -5.67 -17.24 -3.28
C LYS A 34 -5.14 -15.87 -2.90
N ALA A 35 -5.22 -15.51 -1.62
CA ALA A 35 -4.69 -14.24 -1.12
C ALA A 35 -3.18 -14.10 -1.42
N LEU A 36 -2.41 -15.16 -1.22
CA LEU A 36 -0.99 -15.20 -1.58
C LEU A 36 -0.78 -15.06 -3.10
N ALA A 37 -1.56 -15.77 -3.92
CA ALA A 37 -1.48 -15.65 -5.37
C ALA A 37 -1.77 -14.22 -5.85
N GLU A 38 -2.75 -13.54 -5.24
CA GLU A 38 -3.06 -12.14 -5.55
C GLU A 38 -1.94 -11.17 -5.14
N VAL A 39 -1.28 -11.39 -4.00
CA VAL A 39 -0.09 -10.62 -3.60
C VAL A 39 0.99 -10.71 -4.67
N TYR A 40 1.28 -11.93 -5.16
CA TYR A 40 2.28 -12.14 -6.21
C TYR A 40 1.86 -11.54 -7.56
N LEU A 41 0.58 -11.65 -7.94
CA LEU A 41 0.09 -11.03 -9.17
C LEU A 41 0.26 -9.50 -9.12
N LEU A 42 -0.05 -8.88 -7.98
CA LEU A 42 0.14 -7.44 -7.78
C LEU A 42 1.62 -7.04 -7.80
N SER A 43 2.51 -7.85 -7.23
CA SER A 43 3.95 -7.56 -7.23
C SER A 43 4.59 -7.60 -8.62
N LEU A 44 3.90 -8.19 -9.61
CA LEU A 44 4.36 -8.29 -11.01
C LEU A 44 3.86 -7.14 -11.90
N THR A 45 3.17 -6.15 -11.33
CA THR A 45 2.69 -4.97 -12.07
C THR A 45 3.79 -3.91 -12.24
N ASP A 46 3.70 -3.09 -13.28
CA ASP A 46 4.65 -1.97 -13.48
C ASP A 46 4.40 -0.81 -12.50
N ASN A 47 3.13 -0.60 -12.15
CA ASN A 47 2.68 0.42 -11.22
C ASN A 47 1.59 -0.15 -10.31
N ILE A 48 1.68 0.18 -9.02
CA ILE A 48 0.77 -0.35 -8.01
C ILE A 48 0.11 0.78 -7.22
N VAL A 49 -1.20 0.64 -7.01
CA VAL A 49 -2.01 1.44 -6.11
C VAL A 49 -2.37 0.55 -4.92
N THR A 50 -2.11 1.01 -3.70
CA THR A 50 -2.21 0.17 -2.50
C THR A 50 -2.93 0.84 -1.34
N TYR A 51 -3.38 -0.01 -0.42
CA TYR A 51 -3.63 0.32 0.98
C TYR A 51 -2.80 -0.66 1.84
N THR A 52 -3.27 -1.07 3.01
CA THR A 52 -2.50 -1.89 3.97
C THR A 52 -2.06 -3.27 3.45
N PHE A 53 -2.95 -4.06 2.85
CA PHE A 53 -2.59 -5.43 2.40
C PHE A 53 -1.52 -5.44 1.30
N GLY A 54 -1.47 -4.39 0.48
CA GLY A 54 -0.52 -4.34 -0.63
C GLY A 54 0.91 -3.98 -0.22
N TYR A 55 1.20 -3.75 1.07
CA TYR A 55 2.58 -3.66 1.59
C TYR A 55 3.43 -4.84 1.14
N PHE A 56 2.89 -6.05 1.24
CA PHE A 56 3.58 -7.26 0.78
C PHE A 56 3.82 -7.22 -0.74
N ALA A 57 2.81 -6.84 -1.51
CA ALA A 57 2.89 -6.85 -2.97
C ALA A 57 3.92 -5.84 -3.50
N HIS A 58 3.85 -4.58 -3.07
CA HIS A 58 4.78 -3.57 -3.58
C HIS A 58 6.21 -3.79 -3.06
N SER A 59 6.38 -4.31 -1.83
CA SER A 59 7.71 -4.64 -1.32
C SER A 59 8.33 -5.80 -2.09
N LEU A 60 7.57 -6.86 -2.38
CA LEU A 60 8.04 -7.99 -3.20
C LEU A 60 8.39 -7.58 -4.62
N GLY A 61 7.62 -6.65 -5.20
CA GLY A 61 7.85 -6.13 -6.55
C GLY A 61 8.94 -5.06 -6.65
N GLY A 62 9.48 -4.60 -5.52
CA GLY A 62 10.40 -3.45 -5.49
C GLY A 62 9.75 -2.15 -5.99
N LEU A 63 8.43 -2.00 -5.78
CA LEU A 63 7.63 -0.92 -6.34
C LEU A 63 7.39 0.16 -5.30
N ARG A 64 7.51 1.43 -5.72
CA ARG A 64 7.08 2.59 -4.93
C ARG A 64 5.58 2.83 -5.19
N PRO A 65 4.67 2.51 -4.26
CA PRO A 65 3.24 2.51 -4.53
C PRO A 65 2.64 3.93 -4.55
N TRP A 66 1.45 4.06 -5.16
CA TRP A 66 0.51 5.12 -4.83
C TRP A 66 -0.41 4.64 -3.70
N ILE A 67 -0.42 5.33 -2.57
CA ILE A 67 -1.21 4.92 -1.40
C ILE A 67 -2.55 5.65 -1.41
N LEU A 68 -3.65 4.90 -1.41
CA LEU A 68 -5.00 5.45 -1.24
C LEU A 68 -5.21 5.83 0.21
N TYR A 69 -5.62 7.07 0.47
CA TYR A 69 -5.94 7.50 1.82
C TYR A 69 -7.21 6.83 2.32
N GLN A 70 -7.24 6.52 3.62
CA GLN A 70 -8.41 5.94 4.25
C GLN A 70 -9.59 6.93 4.21
N PRO A 71 -10.75 6.56 3.63
CA PRO A 71 -11.93 7.41 3.65
C PRO A 71 -12.44 7.62 5.08
N VAL A 72 -12.75 8.87 5.43
CA VAL A 72 -13.39 9.22 6.71
C VAL A 72 -14.86 9.53 6.45
N ASN A 73 -15.77 8.97 7.26
CA ASN A 73 -17.22 9.17 7.12
C ASN A 73 -17.74 8.90 5.70
N ARG A 74 -17.20 7.87 5.02
CA ARG A 74 -17.56 7.51 3.63
C ARG A 74 -17.35 8.65 2.62
N THR A 75 -16.50 9.61 2.95
CA THR A 75 -16.12 10.70 2.06
C THR A 75 -14.76 10.41 1.45
N ALA A 76 -14.64 10.55 0.14
CA ALA A 76 -13.37 10.40 -0.56
C ALA A 76 -12.39 11.48 -0.08
N PRO A 77 -11.16 11.12 0.33
CA PRO A 77 -10.13 12.10 0.68
C PRO A 77 -9.76 13.00 -0.50
N ASP A 78 -9.29 14.22 -0.20
CA ASP A 78 -8.74 15.16 -1.18
C ASP A 78 -7.36 15.65 -0.69
N PRO A 79 -6.24 15.25 -1.33
CA PRO A 79 -6.17 14.36 -2.50
C PRO A 79 -6.56 12.91 -2.14
N PRO A 80 -6.98 12.07 -3.12
CA PRO A 80 -7.41 10.69 -2.86
C PRO A 80 -6.26 9.73 -2.59
N CYS A 81 -5.06 10.04 -3.08
CA CYS A 81 -3.86 9.23 -2.91
C CYS A 81 -2.58 10.08 -2.88
N VAL A 82 -1.49 9.46 -2.43
CA VAL A 82 -0.14 10.05 -2.42
C VAL A 82 0.88 9.03 -2.93
N LYS A 83 1.92 9.48 -3.63
CA LYS A 83 3.04 8.60 -3.97
C LYS A 83 3.85 8.36 -2.70
N ALA A 84 4.00 7.10 -2.30
CA ALA A 84 4.84 6.73 -1.16
C ALA A 84 6.27 7.25 -1.35
N VAL A 85 7.04 7.52 -0.30
CA VAL A 85 8.44 7.95 -0.36
C VAL A 85 9.39 6.82 -0.77
N SER A 86 9.10 5.59 -0.32
CA SER A 86 9.87 4.37 -0.54
C SER A 86 8.93 3.17 -0.68
N MET A 87 9.48 2.04 -1.12
CA MET A 87 8.78 0.75 -1.22
C MET A 87 8.59 0.06 0.14
N GLU A 88 9.18 0.59 1.21
CA GLU A 88 9.22 -0.06 2.52
C GLU A 88 7.85 -0.06 3.21
N PRO A 89 7.49 -1.14 3.93
CA PRO A 89 6.23 -1.23 4.65
C PRO A 89 6.20 -0.27 5.85
N CYS A 90 5.00 0.09 6.29
CA CYS A 90 4.82 0.88 7.50
C CYS A 90 4.80 0.01 8.76
N PHE A 91 5.61 0.36 9.75
CA PHE A 91 5.48 -0.15 11.11
C PHE A 91 4.39 0.66 11.85
N HIS A 92 3.16 0.14 11.88
CA HIS A 92 1.99 0.85 12.43
C HIS A 92 2.05 1.14 13.94
N SER A 93 2.72 0.29 14.71
CA SER A 93 2.74 0.37 16.18
C SER A 93 4.17 0.47 16.71
N PRO A 94 4.93 1.51 16.34
CA PRO A 94 6.27 1.69 16.85
C PRO A 94 6.22 2.08 18.33
N PRO A 95 7.29 1.77 19.10
CA PRO A 95 7.43 2.38 20.43
C PRO A 95 7.42 3.91 20.29
N LEU A 96 6.92 4.64 21.28
CA LEU A 96 6.90 6.12 21.23
C LEU A 96 8.13 6.75 21.92
N TYR A 97 8.93 5.94 22.58
CA TYR A 97 10.04 6.34 23.45
C TYR A 97 11.28 5.51 23.12
N GLY A 98 12.44 6.14 23.13
CA GLY A 98 13.72 5.44 23.03
C GLY A 98 14.14 4.86 24.39
N CYS A 99 15.10 3.95 24.40
CA CYS A 99 15.64 3.38 25.65
C CYS A 99 16.24 4.46 26.58
N GLN A 100 16.78 5.54 26.00
CA GLN A 100 17.36 6.68 26.72
C GLN A 100 16.72 8.02 26.33
N ALA A 101 15.96 8.08 25.23
CA ALA A 101 15.39 9.29 24.68
C ALA A 101 13.88 9.39 24.98
N LYS A 102 13.41 10.59 25.31
CA LYS A 102 11.99 10.86 25.62
C LYS A 102 11.07 10.82 24.40
N THR A 103 11.62 10.85 23.19
CA THR A 103 10.89 10.78 21.92
C THR A 103 11.75 10.04 20.91
N ILE A 104 11.12 9.39 19.93
CA ILE A 104 11.84 8.88 18.76
C ILE A 104 12.27 10.07 17.91
N GLU A 105 13.58 10.21 17.70
CA GLU A 105 14.12 11.12 16.68
C GLU A 105 14.06 10.42 15.32
N THR A 106 13.38 11.04 14.36
CA THR A 106 13.42 10.64 12.96
C THR A 106 14.84 10.83 12.44
N THR A 107 15.51 9.73 12.13
CA THR A 107 16.84 9.75 11.49
C THR A 107 16.69 10.00 9.99
N PRO A 108 17.77 10.26 9.24
CA PRO A 108 17.69 10.44 7.79
C PRO A 108 17.09 9.24 7.04
N PHE A 109 17.06 8.06 7.66
CA PHE A 109 16.59 6.80 7.09
C PHE A 109 15.24 6.35 7.64
N VAL A 110 14.66 7.07 8.61
CA VAL A 110 13.40 6.69 9.27
C VAL A 110 12.49 7.89 9.33
N MET A 111 11.31 7.77 8.73
CA MET A 111 10.30 8.82 8.75
C MET A 111 8.91 8.29 9.10
N SER A 112 7.99 9.19 9.41
CA SER A 112 6.59 8.84 9.58
C SER A 112 5.98 8.34 8.27
N CYS A 113 5.11 7.34 8.37
CA CYS A 113 4.40 6.81 7.21
C CYS A 113 3.38 7.82 6.67
N GLU A 114 3.07 7.68 5.39
CA GLU A 114 2.15 8.53 4.66
C GLU A 114 0.69 8.23 5.02
N ASP A 115 0.39 7.00 5.42
CA ASP A 115 -0.96 6.46 5.60
C ASP A 115 -1.31 6.09 7.04
N SER A 116 -0.35 6.12 7.97
CA SER A 116 -0.56 5.79 9.37
C SER A 116 0.33 6.62 10.29
N ASN A 117 -0.30 7.33 11.24
CA ASN A 117 0.38 8.12 12.27
C ASN A 117 0.05 7.50 13.65
N PRO A 118 1.04 7.12 14.49
CA PRO A 118 2.47 7.45 14.46
C PRO A 118 3.37 6.41 13.77
N GLY A 119 2.87 5.75 12.73
CA GLY A 119 3.63 4.72 12.02
C GLY A 119 4.98 5.21 11.50
N LEU A 120 5.98 4.32 11.49
CA LEU A 120 7.33 4.61 11.00
C LEU A 120 7.70 3.70 9.83
N LYS A 121 8.44 4.22 8.86
CA LYS A 121 8.98 3.44 7.74
C LYS A 121 10.41 3.85 7.40
N LEU A 122 11.10 2.95 6.72
CA LEU A 122 12.44 3.18 6.20
C LEU A 122 12.40 3.96 4.89
N VAL A 123 13.39 4.82 4.70
CA VAL A 123 13.65 5.55 3.46
C VAL A 123 15.13 5.53 3.11
N ASP A 124 15.41 5.75 1.83
CA ASP A 124 16.77 5.99 1.38
C ASP A 124 17.32 7.28 2.00
N ALA A 125 18.65 7.36 2.16
CA ALA A 125 19.29 8.61 2.57
C ALA A 125 18.87 9.75 1.63
N PRO A 126 18.65 10.97 2.17
CA PRO A 126 18.66 12.15 1.32
C PRO A 126 20.00 12.21 0.58
N GLU A 127 19.95 12.46 -0.73
CA GLU A 127 21.16 12.83 -1.51
C GLU A 127 21.80 14.11 -0.96
#